data_AF-Q0CSP5-F1
#
_entry.id   AF-Q0CSP5-F1
#
_cell.length_a   1.000
_cell.length_b   1.000
_cell.length_c   1.000
_cell.angle_alpha   90.00
_cell.angle_beta   90.00
_cell.angle_gamma   90.00
#
_symmetry.space_group_name_H-M   'P 1'
#
loop_
_entity.id
_entity.type
_entity.pdbx_description
1 polymer ?
#
loop_
_entity_poly.entity_id
_entity_poly.type
_entity_poly.pdbx_seq_one_letter_code
_entity_poly.pdbx_strand_id
1 'polypeptide(L)'
;MAFPPSAGSLPPSAYQQPGSPDDSTGARVTVNSSSNYTAYIRQLQKYPYFEYSWDQPDPVPEDLLLLFSEFLEKYGLEDVGYNVYYGAQGLSNVLDQLTVNVFKIFDGSFIDALHGGDVKGLHTNGEIYTRVGCTARGGRSVLVAVVAASRPANGTGVRLVVQTPTGHKLIMASKLLVSIPPLLKNMQPSEST
;
A
#
# COMPACT_ATOMS: atom_id res chain seq x y z
N MET A 1 -11.94 20.45 30.25
CA MET A 1 -12.22 19.18 29.54
C MET A 1 -11.09 18.22 29.85
N ALA A 2 -11.36 17.13 30.56
CA ALA A 2 -10.37 16.13 30.93
C ALA A 2 -10.33 15.04 29.84
N PHE A 3 -9.13 14.68 29.39
CA PHE A 3 -8.92 13.50 28.55
C PHE A 3 -9.05 12.23 29.40
N PRO A 4 -9.64 11.14 28.89
CA PRO A 4 -9.70 9.88 29.62
C PRO A 4 -8.29 9.25 29.74
N PRO A 5 -8.02 8.45 30.79
CA PRO A 5 -6.71 7.88 31.06
C PRO A 5 -6.32 6.81 30.03
N SER A 6 -5.01 6.65 29.86
CA SER A 6 -4.36 5.65 28.99
C SER A 6 -4.88 4.24 29.27
N ALA A 7 -5.38 3.56 28.24
CA ALA A 7 -5.77 2.16 28.33
C ALA A 7 -4.54 1.30 28.63
N GLY A 8 -4.53 0.68 29.81
CA GLY A 8 -3.57 -0.37 30.16
C GLY A 8 -3.69 -1.57 29.22
N SER A 9 -2.57 -2.25 29.02
CA SER A 9 -2.44 -3.49 28.26
C SER A 9 -3.46 -4.54 28.71
N LEU A 10 -4.35 -4.94 27.78
CA LEU A 10 -5.38 -5.95 28.00
C LEU A 10 -4.81 -7.37 27.80
N PRO A 11 -5.26 -8.37 28.59
CA PRO A 11 -4.76 -9.75 28.52
C PRO A 11 -5.21 -10.48 27.25
N PRO A 12 -4.49 -11.55 26.83
CA PRO A 12 -4.73 -12.28 25.59
C PRO A 12 -5.87 -13.29 25.78
N SER A 13 -7.10 -12.80 25.84
CA SER A 13 -8.29 -13.60 25.63
C SER A 13 -8.92 -13.13 24.32
N ALA A 14 -9.06 -14.05 23.36
CA ALA A 14 -9.61 -13.80 22.03
C ALA A 14 -10.80 -12.83 22.10
N TYR A 15 -10.66 -11.66 21.48
CA TYR A 15 -11.79 -10.78 21.23
C TYR A 15 -12.71 -11.46 20.21
N GLN A 16 -13.61 -12.32 20.68
CA GLN A 16 -14.85 -12.57 19.97
C GLN A 16 -15.67 -11.28 20.08
N GLN A 17 -15.36 -10.33 19.22
CA GLN A 17 -16.26 -9.22 18.93
C GLN A 17 -17.57 -9.86 18.46
N PRO A 18 -18.73 -9.54 19.06
CA PRO A 18 -20.00 -9.99 18.50
C PRO A 18 -20.04 -9.51 17.05
N GLY A 19 -20.04 -10.44 16.10
CA GLY A 19 -19.92 -10.08 14.69
C GLY A 19 -21.08 -9.19 14.26
N SER A 20 -20.79 -8.28 13.34
CA SER A 20 -21.81 -7.44 12.72
C SER A 20 -22.95 -8.31 12.18
N PRO A 21 -24.21 -7.86 12.26
CA PRO A 21 -25.29 -8.51 11.55
C PRO A 21 -24.92 -8.65 10.07
N ASP A 22 -25.24 -9.80 9.49
CA ASP A 22 -25.17 -9.99 8.05
C ASP A 22 -26.13 -9.00 7.37
N ASP A 23 -25.62 -8.20 6.43
CA ASP A 23 -26.39 -7.11 5.80
C ASP A 23 -27.55 -7.62 4.94
N SER A 24 -27.59 -8.91 4.60
CA SER A 24 -28.63 -9.53 3.78
C SER A 24 -29.70 -10.26 4.59
N THR A 25 -29.34 -10.82 5.75
CA THR A 25 -30.20 -11.69 6.56
C THR A 25 -30.50 -11.13 7.95
N GLY A 26 -29.75 -10.11 8.41
CA GLY A 26 -29.83 -9.55 9.76
C GLY A 26 -29.39 -10.51 10.86
N ALA A 27 -28.94 -11.71 10.51
CA ALA A 27 -28.46 -12.71 11.46
C ALA A 27 -27.06 -12.33 11.97
N ARG A 28 -26.76 -12.65 13.23
CA ARG A 28 -25.41 -12.45 13.76
C ARG A 28 -24.45 -13.44 13.10
N VAL A 29 -23.44 -12.91 12.43
CA VAL A 29 -22.33 -13.73 11.91
C VAL A 29 -21.34 -13.96 13.05
N THR A 30 -21.02 -15.23 13.31
CA THR A 30 -19.88 -15.53 14.18
C THR A 30 -18.63 -15.53 13.31
N VAL A 31 -17.76 -14.55 13.53
CA VAL A 31 -16.46 -14.49 12.85
C VAL A 31 -15.49 -15.35 13.64
N ASN A 32 -15.06 -16.47 13.07
CA ASN A 32 -13.95 -17.24 13.60
C ASN A 32 -12.66 -16.68 12.98
N SER A 33 -11.85 -15.99 13.80
CA SER A 33 -10.61 -15.37 13.35
C SER A 33 -9.46 -15.66 14.31
N SER A 34 -8.30 -15.94 13.74
CA SER A 34 -7.06 -16.33 14.40
C SER A 34 -6.00 -15.26 14.20
N SER A 35 -5.27 -14.92 15.27
CA SER A 35 -4.06 -14.09 15.19
C SER A 35 -2.79 -14.94 15.08
N ASN A 36 -2.92 -16.25 14.85
CA ASN A 36 -1.78 -17.14 14.65
C ASN A 36 -1.38 -17.17 13.17
N TYR A 37 -0.53 -16.23 12.77
CA TYR A 37 -0.02 -16.13 11.40
C TYR A 37 1.09 -17.12 11.06
N THR A 38 1.40 -18.11 11.92
CA THR A 38 2.57 -18.99 11.69
C THR A 38 2.50 -19.71 10.35
N ALA A 39 1.35 -20.26 9.98
CA ALA A 39 1.18 -20.97 8.70
C ALA A 39 1.20 -20.00 7.51
N TYR A 40 0.63 -18.81 7.68
CA TYR A 40 0.67 -17.73 6.70
C TYR A 40 2.11 -17.24 6.44
N ILE A 41 2.89 -17.01 7.50
CA ILE A 41 4.31 -16.62 7.41
C ILE A 41 5.12 -17.68 6.67
N ARG A 42 4.85 -18.97 6.88
CA ARG A 42 5.52 -20.04 6.10
C ARG A 42 5.25 -19.93 4.61
N GLN A 43 4.08 -19.44 4.21
CA GLN A 43 3.81 -19.16 2.80
C GLN A 43 4.57 -17.93 2.30
N LEU A 44 4.58 -16.84 3.06
CA LEU A 44 5.37 -15.64 2.74
C LEU A 44 6.87 -15.98 2.54
N GLN A 45 7.42 -16.83 3.42
CA GLN A 45 8.82 -17.25 3.38
C GLN A 45 9.23 -18.01 2.12
N LYS A 46 8.28 -18.52 1.33
CA LYS A 46 8.57 -19.08 0.00
C LYS A 46 9.01 -18.02 -1.01
N TYR A 47 8.74 -16.74 -0.71
CA TYR A 47 8.95 -15.61 -1.61
C TYR A 47 9.75 -14.48 -0.92
N PRO A 48 10.98 -14.75 -0.43
CA PRO A 48 11.74 -13.81 0.39
C PRO A 48 12.12 -12.50 -0.33
N TYR A 49 12.12 -12.51 -1.66
CA TYR A 49 12.39 -11.32 -2.48
C TYR A 49 11.30 -10.24 -2.38
N PHE A 50 10.08 -10.59 -1.93
CA PHE A 50 8.98 -9.64 -1.81
C PHE A 50 9.13 -8.61 -0.71
N GLU A 51 9.95 -8.85 0.30
CA GLU A 51 10.09 -7.87 1.38
C GLU A 51 10.69 -6.56 0.85
N TYR A 52 11.61 -6.63 -0.12
CA TYR A 52 12.37 -5.47 -0.59
C TYR A 52 12.20 -5.15 -2.08
N SER A 53 11.64 -6.04 -2.89
CA SER A 53 11.49 -5.83 -4.33
C SER A 53 10.12 -6.27 -4.86
N TRP A 54 9.74 -5.71 -6.01
CA TRP A 54 8.64 -6.21 -6.85
C TRP A 54 9.13 -7.17 -7.94
N ASP A 55 10.44 -7.38 -8.05
CA ASP A 55 11.02 -8.31 -9.02
C ASP A 55 10.50 -9.72 -8.78
N GLN A 56 9.91 -10.30 -9.83
CA GLN A 56 9.40 -11.66 -9.83
C GLN A 56 10.25 -12.55 -10.74
N PRO A 57 10.35 -13.85 -10.44
CA PRO A 57 10.82 -14.80 -11.44
C PRO A 57 9.84 -14.83 -12.62
N ASP A 58 10.34 -15.25 -13.78
CA ASP A 58 9.57 -15.46 -15.00
C ASP A 58 9.57 -16.98 -15.31
N PRO A 59 8.42 -17.67 -15.25
CA PRO A 59 7.08 -17.14 -14.98
C PRO A 59 6.83 -16.79 -13.51
N VAL A 60 5.87 -15.87 -13.28
CA VAL A 60 5.38 -15.54 -11.93
C VAL A 60 4.74 -16.80 -11.32
N PRO A 61 5.05 -17.15 -10.05
CA PRO A 61 4.49 -18.33 -9.40
C PRO A 61 2.96 -18.28 -9.38
N GLU A 62 2.32 -19.38 -9.77
CA GLU A 62 0.87 -19.45 -9.96
C GLU A 62 0.08 -19.09 -8.68
N ASP A 63 0.58 -19.49 -7.51
CA ASP A 63 -0.04 -19.17 -6.22
C ASP A 63 -0.20 -17.67 -5.97
N LEU A 64 0.72 -16.85 -6.50
CA LEU A 64 0.71 -15.40 -6.34
C LEU A 64 -0.33 -14.73 -7.24
N LEU A 65 -0.79 -15.46 -8.26
CA LEU A 65 -1.82 -15.06 -9.20
C LEU A 65 -3.22 -15.55 -8.81
N LEU A 66 -3.35 -16.32 -7.73
CA LEU A 66 -4.65 -16.68 -7.17
C LEU A 66 -5.30 -15.47 -6.51
N LEU A 67 -6.64 -15.42 -6.54
CA LEU A 67 -7.35 -14.54 -5.62
C LEU A 67 -6.99 -14.94 -4.19
N PHE A 68 -6.94 -13.96 -3.29
CA PHE A 68 -6.51 -14.23 -1.94
C PHE A 68 -7.47 -15.19 -1.22
N SER A 69 -8.76 -15.13 -1.50
CA SER A 69 -9.74 -16.13 -1.03
C SER A 69 -9.35 -17.57 -1.43
N GLU A 70 -9.07 -17.79 -2.70
CA GLU A 70 -8.66 -19.09 -3.25
C GLU A 70 -7.33 -19.56 -2.64
N PHE A 71 -6.41 -18.63 -2.40
CA PHE A 71 -5.15 -18.92 -1.74
C PHE A 71 -5.34 -19.37 -0.29
N LEU A 72 -6.24 -18.71 0.46
CA LEU A 72 -6.56 -19.11 1.84
C LEU A 72 -7.17 -20.51 1.87
N GLU A 73 -8.13 -20.79 0.99
CA GLU A 73 -8.75 -22.11 0.86
C GLU A 73 -7.73 -23.19 0.49
N LYS A 74 -6.87 -22.92 -0.49
CA LYS A 74 -5.83 -23.86 -0.95
C LYS A 74 -4.89 -24.30 0.18
N TYR A 75 -4.61 -23.42 1.12
CA TYR A 75 -3.64 -23.66 2.19
C TYR A 75 -4.23 -23.86 3.57
N GLY A 76 -5.56 -23.87 3.71
CA GLY A 76 -6.24 -24.02 5.00
C GLY A 76 -5.96 -22.85 5.95
N LEU A 77 -5.95 -21.62 5.43
CA LEU A 77 -5.61 -20.39 6.13
C LEU A 77 -6.82 -19.46 6.33
N GLU A 78 -8.02 -19.94 6.12
CA GLU A 78 -9.26 -19.16 6.22
C GLU A 78 -9.43 -18.54 7.62
N ASP A 79 -8.83 -19.16 8.64
CA ASP A 79 -8.83 -18.69 10.02
C ASP A 79 -8.15 -17.33 10.19
N VAL A 80 -7.18 -16.95 9.35
CA VAL A 80 -6.55 -15.62 9.42
C VAL A 80 -7.22 -14.60 8.49
N GLY A 81 -8.11 -15.03 7.59
CA GLY A 81 -8.66 -14.22 6.50
C GLY A 81 -9.34 -12.94 6.99
N TYR A 82 -10.13 -13.03 8.07
CA TYR A 82 -10.80 -11.86 8.64
C TYR A 82 -9.81 -10.85 9.22
N ASN A 83 -8.77 -11.30 9.93
CA ASN A 83 -7.77 -10.39 10.49
C ASN A 83 -6.90 -9.75 9.41
N VAL A 84 -6.57 -10.47 8.33
CA VAL A 84 -5.88 -9.89 7.18
C VAL A 84 -6.76 -8.83 6.51
N TYR A 85 -8.04 -9.13 6.27
CA TYR A 85 -9.02 -8.17 5.76
C TYR A 85 -9.13 -6.92 6.64
N TYR A 86 -9.26 -7.11 7.95
CA TYR A 86 -9.37 -6.02 8.90
C TYR A 86 -8.07 -5.23 9.05
N GLY A 87 -6.90 -5.86 8.94
CA GLY A 87 -5.60 -5.19 9.02
C GLY A 87 -5.27 -4.36 7.78
N ALA A 88 -5.78 -4.75 6.62
CA ALA A 88 -5.59 -4.07 5.34
C ALA A 88 -6.53 -2.85 5.13
N GLN A 89 -6.83 -2.11 6.21
CA GLN A 89 -7.77 -0.98 6.15
C GLN A 89 -7.35 0.07 5.10
N GLY A 90 -8.35 0.67 4.46
CA GLY A 90 -8.14 1.69 3.44
C GLY A 90 -7.90 1.15 2.02
N LEU A 91 -8.03 -0.17 1.84
CA LEU A 91 -7.99 -0.84 0.54
C LEU A 91 -9.36 -1.38 0.13
N SER A 92 -9.49 -1.78 -1.14
CA SER A 92 -10.67 -2.50 -1.62
C SER A 92 -10.77 -3.89 -0.97
N ASN A 93 -11.79 -4.68 -1.32
CA ASN A 93 -11.91 -6.05 -0.83
C ASN A 93 -10.62 -6.85 -1.13
N VAL A 94 -9.86 -7.20 -0.08
CA VAL A 94 -8.58 -7.91 -0.23
C VAL A 94 -8.77 -9.36 -0.63
N LEU A 95 -9.94 -9.96 -0.35
CA LEU A 95 -10.24 -11.33 -0.74
C LEU A 95 -10.32 -11.48 -2.27
N ASP A 96 -10.73 -10.41 -2.96
CA ASP A 96 -10.84 -10.34 -4.43
C ASP A 96 -9.56 -9.82 -5.11
N GLN A 97 -8.47 -9.62 -4.34
CA GLN A 97 -7.18 -9.23 -4.91
C GLN A 97 -6.29 -10.44 -5.14
N LEU A 98 -5.38 -10.31 -6.11
CA LEU A 98 -4.30 -11.28 -6.29
C LEU A 98 -3.45 -11.38 -5.03
N THR A 99 -3.06 -12.59 -4.67
CA THR A 99 -2.27 -12.91 -3.47
C THR A 99 -0.99 -12.08 -3.40
N VAL A 100 -0.33 -11.83 -4.54
CA VAL A 100 0.86 -10.95 -4.61
C VAL A 100 0.63 -9.55 -4.02
N ASN A 101 -0.54 -8.96 -4.25
CA ASN A 101 -0.84 -7.63 -3.73
C ASN A 101 -1.05 -7.70 -2.22
N VAL A 102 -1.78 -8.71 -1.74
CA VAL A 102 -2.03 -8.89 -0.30
C VAL A 102 -0.73 -9.15 0.45
N PHE A 103 0.17 -9.97 -0.09
CA PHE A 103 1.49 -10.23 0.49
C PHE A 103 2.36 -8.98 0.60
N LYS A 104 2.09 -7.95 -0.20
CA LYS A 104 2.79 -6.66 -0.13
C LYS A 104 2.22 -5.69 0.88
N ILE A 105 0.99 -5.92 1.31
CA ILE A 105 0.28 -5.11 2.30
C ILE A 105 0.44 -5.73 3.68
N PHE A 106 0.22 -7.03 3.76
CA PHE A 106 0.20 -7.82 4.99
C PHE A 106 1.40 -8.78 4.99
N ASP A 107 2.59 -8.20 5.01
CA ASP A 107 3.85 -8.95 4.97
C ASP A 107 4.35 -9.32 6.39
N GLY A 108 5.55 -9.90 6.46
CA GLY A 108 6.17 -10.24 7.74
C GLY A 108 6.42 -9.02 8.63
N SER A 109 6.77 -7.87 8.04
CA SER A 109 7.00 -6.61 8.76
C SER A 109 5.72 -6.07 9.37
N PHE A 110 4.60 -6.14 8.64
CA PHE A 110 3.28 -5.78 9.15
C PHE A 110 2.88 -6.69 10.33
N ILE A 111 3.10 -7.99 10.20
CA ILE A 111 2.80 -8.94 11.29
C ILE A 111 3.68 -8.67 12.52
N ASP A 112 4.97 -8.37 12.33
CA ASP A 112 5.86 -8.00 13.43
C ASP A 112 5.42 -6.69 14.10
N ALA A 113 4.96 -5.71 13.32
CA ALA A 113 4.38 -4.47 13.82
C ALA A 113 3.13 -4.72 14.70
N LEU A 114 2.27 -5.69 14.35
CA LEU A 114 1.14 -6.09 15.20
C LEU A 114 1.59 -6.64 16.57
N HIS A 115 2.83 -7.11 16.67
CA HIS A 115 3.43 -7.62 17.90
C HIS A 115 4.38 -6.62 18.58
N GLY A 116 4.39 -5.36 18.14
CA GLY A 116 5.16 -4.27 18.74
C GLY A 116 6.55 -4.07 18.14
N GLY A 117 6.86 -4.68 17.00
CA GLY A 117 8.05 -4.41 16.19
C GLY A 117 7.99 -3.07 15.42
N ASP A 118 6.96 -2.26 15.63
CA ASP A 118 6.73 -1.06 14.87
C ASP A 118 7.57 0.14 15.33
N VAL A 119 8.02 0.94 14.36
CA VAL A 119 8.74 2.19 14.65
C VAL A 119 7.73 3.33 14.73
N LYS A 120 7.47 3.82 15.94
CA LYS A 120 6.59 4.96 16.18
C LYS A 120 7.37 6.26 16.17
N GLY A 121 7.01 7.16 15.26
CA GLY A 121 7.50 8.54 15.28
C GLY A 121 6.94 9.30 16.49
N LEU A 122 7.73 10.23 17.05
CA LEU A 122 7.27 11.15 18.10
C LEU A 122 6.28 12.21 17.59
N HIS A 123 6.21 12.37 16.27
CA HIS A 123 5.48 13.42 15.57
C HIS A 123 4.66 12.84 14.42
N THR A 124 4.05 13.71 13.62
CA THR A 124 3.22 13.29 12.50
C THR A 124 4.05 12.69 11.37
N ASN A 125 3.48 11.72 10.64
CA ASN A 125 4.13 11.12 9.47
C ASN A 125 4.44 12.15 8.36
N GLY A 126 3.82 13.33 8.39
CA GLY A 126 4.08 14.43 7.47
C GLY A 126 5.40 15.17 7.72
N GLU A 127 5.95 15.10 8.94
CA GLU A 127 7.10 15.92 9.32
C GLU A 127 8.36 15.60 8.50
N ILE A 128 8.61 14.32 8.22
CA ILE A 128 9.77 13.91 7.41
C ILE A 128 9.73 14.57 6.02
N TYR A 129 8.55 14.63 5.40
CA TYR A 129 8.36 15.26 4.10
C TYR A 129 8.58 16.76 4.15
N THR A 130 8.08 17.43 5.20
CA THR A 130 8.31 18.87 5.41
C THR A 130 9.80 19.17 5.59
N ARG A 131 10.50 18.43 6.44
CA ARG A 131 11.94 18.61 6.70
C ARG A 131 12.78 18.31 5.45
N VAL A 132 12.45 17.26 4.70
CA VAL A 132 13.10 16.96 3.41
C VAL A 132 12.84 18.08 2.41
N GLY A 133 11.62 18.60 2.31
CA GLY A 133 11.30 19.73 1.44
C GLY A 133 12.14 20.99 1.74
N CYS A 134 12.39 21.27 3.02
CA CYS A 134 13.24 22.39 3.45
C CYS A 134 14.73 22.17 3.16
N THR A 135 15.21 20.93 3.19
CA THR A 135 16.65 20.60 3.07
C THR A 135 17.07 20.21 1.65
N ALA A 136 16.17 19.66 0.84
CA ALA A 136 16.44 19.25 -0.52
C ALA A 136 16.78 20.47 -1.40
N ARG A 137 18.03 20.51 -1.88
CA ARG A 137 18.55 21.47 -2.87
C ARG A 137 18.39 22.95 -2.50
N GLY A 138 18.62 23.31 -1.24
CA GLY A 138 18.66 24.71 -0.80
C GLY A 138 17.34 25.46 -1.06
N GLY A 139 16.20 24.78 -0.87
CA GLY A 139 14.87 25.37 -1.05
C GLY A 139 14.42 25.50 -2.51
N ARG A 140 15.14 24.93 -3.49
CA ARG A 140 14.76 24.98 -4.92
C ARG A 140 13.74 23.91 -5.33
N SER A 141 12.92 23.44 -4.40
CA SER A 141 11.76 22.63 -4.76
C SER A 141 10.73 23.55 -5.41
N VAL A 142 10.69 23.54 -6.73
CA VAL A 142 9.68 24.29 -7.47
C VAL A 142 8.44 23.39 -7.55
N LEU A 143 7.45 23.68 -6.71
CA LEU A 143 6.09 23.16 -6.92
C LEU A 143 5.56 23.79 -8.21
N VAL A 144 5.59 23.02 -9.30
CA VAL A 144 5.00 23.41 -10.57
C VAL A 144 4.01 22.36 -11.02
N ALA A 145 2.86 22.81 -11.51
CA ALA A 145 1.90 21.93 -12.15
C ALA A 145 2.44 21.58 -13.55
N VAL A 146 2.64 20.29 -13.81
CA VAL A 146 2.93 19.80 -15.16
C VAL A 146 1.61 19.74 -15.92
N VAL A 147 1.53 20.45 -17.04
CA VAL A 147 0.31 20.52 -17.87
C VAL A 147 0.41 19.70 -19.15
N ALA A 148 1.63 19.42 -19.61
CA ALA A 148 1.88 18.51 -20.72
C ALA A 148 3.25 17.84 -20.57
N ALA A 149 3.36 16.61 -21.07
CA ALA A 149 4.60 15.85 -21.09
C ALA A 149 4.72 15.08 -22.40
N SER A 150 5.87 15.16 -23.04
CA SER A 150 6.17 14.35 -24.24
C SER A 150 7.54 13.70 -24.16
N ARG A 151 7.60 12.47 -24.67
CA ARG A 151 8.85 11.76 -24.93
C ARG A 151 9.02 11.70 -26.45
N PRO A 152 10.06 12.31 -27.02
CA PRO A 152 10.35 12.23 -28.45
C PRO A 152 10.47 10.77 -28.93
N ALA A 153 9.98 10.48 -30.14
CA ALA A 153 9.98 9.13 -30.72
C ALA A 153 11.40 8.53 -30.90
N ASN A 154 12.41 9.40 -31.04
CA ASN A 154 13.82 8.98 -31.11
C ASN A 154 14.41 8.59 -29.73
N GLY A 155 13.62 8.62 -28.66
CA GLY A 155 14.02 8.20 -27.32
C GLY A 155 14.93 9.19 -26.57
N THR A 156 15.21 10.37 -27.12
CA THR A 156 16.14 11.32 -26.48
C THR A 156 15.42 12.21 -25.47
N GLY A 157 15.45 11.80 -24.20
CA GLY A 157 15.00 12.61 -23.07
C GLY A 157 13.48 12.81 -22.98
N VAL A 158 13.08 13.83 -22.23
CA VAL A 158 11.69 14.20 -21.95
C VAL A 158 11.52 15.72 -22.05
N ARG A 159 10.33 16.15 -22.45
CA ARG A 159 9.92 17.55 -22.53
C ARG A 159 8.67 17.73 -21.67
N LEU A 160 8.70 18.68 -20.74
CA LEU A 160 7.57 18.99 -19.87
C LEU A 160 7.18 20.45 -20.05
N VAL A 161 5.89 20.71 -20.21
CA VAL A 161 5.34 22.07 -20.08
C VAL A 161 4.83 22.20 -18.65
N VAL A 162 5.33 23.22 -17.95
CA VAL A 162 4.94 23.51 -16.58
C VAL A 162 4.27 24.87 -16.47
N GLN A 163 3.22 24.94 -15.66
CA GLN A 163 2.58 26.19 -15.27
C GLN A 163 3.35 26.82 -14.11
N THR A 164 3.82 28.05 -14.32
CA THR A 164 4.42 28.90 -13.28
C THR A 164 3.51 30.12 -13.03
N PRO A 165 3.71 30.87 -11.93
CA PRO A 165 2.96 32.11 -11.69
C PRO A 165 3.11 33.15 -12.82
N THR A 166 4.21 33.11 -13.57
CA THR A 166 4.49 34.04 -14.67
C THR A 166 4.18 33.45 -16.05
N GLY A 167 3.47 32.32 -16.14
CA GLY A 167 3.11 31.65 -17.38
C GLY A 167 3.75 30.28 -17.56
N HIS A 168 3.68 29.73 -18.77
CA HIS A 168 4.21 28.41 -19.08
C HIS A 168 5.73 28.42 -19.30
N LYS A 169 6.42 27.34 -18.90
CA LYS A 169 7.83 27.09 -19.21
C LYS A 169 8.02 25.69 -19.75
N LEU A 170 8.98 25.54 -20.67
CA LEU A 170 9.42 24.25 -21.18
C LEU A 170 10.64 23.76 -20.38
N ILE A 171 10.54 22.56 -19.79
CA ILE A 171 11.65 21.85 -19.15
C ILE A 171 12.08 20.71 -20.07
N MET A 172 13.37 20.66 -20.39
CA MET A 172 13.99 19.55 -21.11
C MET A 172 14.89 18.77 -20.14
N ALA A 173 14.72 17.46 -20.06
CA ALA A 173 15.49 16.61 -19.15
C ALA A 173 15.90 15.31 -19.84
N SER A 174 16.98 14.68 -19.37
CA SER A 174 17.41 13.37 -19.88
C SER A 174 16.56 12.22 -19.32
N LYS A 175 16.00 12.39 -18.12
CA LYS A 175 15.20 11.38 -17.41
C LYS A 175 14.03 12.05 -16.69
N LEU A 176 12.93 11.31 -16.53
CA LEU A 176 11.78 11.67 -15.72
C LEU A 176 11.56 10.61 -14.65
N LEU A 177 11.45 11.03 -13.40
CA LEU A 177 10.96 10.17 -12.31
C LEU A 177 9.50 10.54 -12.06
N VAL A 178 8.60 9.56 -12.18
CA VAL A 178 7.16 9.73 -11.96
C VAL A 178 6.80 8.99 -10.69
N SER A 179 6.45 9.73 -9.63
CA SER A 179 6.04 9.19 -8.33
C SER A 179 4.61 9.57 -7.94
N ILE A 180 3.81 10.02 -8.92
CA ILE A 180 2.37 10.20 -8.76
C ILE A 180 1.66 8.87 -9.01
N PRO A 181 0.47 8.63 -8.43
CA PRO A 181 -0.30 7.41 -8.70
C PRO A 181 -0.53 7.23 -10.22
N PRO A 182 -0.29 6.04 -10.78
CA PRO A 182 -0.42 5.77 -12.22
C PRO A 182 -1.88 5.57 -12.65
N LEU A 183 -2.74 6.51 -12.30
CA LEU A 183 -4.12 6.52 -12.74
C LEU A 183 -4.17 6.76 -14.25
N LEU A 184 -5.13 6.15 -14.97
CA LEU A 184 -5.28 6.36 -16.41
C LEU A 184 -5.29 7.84 -16.78
N LYS A 185 -6.04 8.67 -16.03
CA LYS A 185 -6.08 10.13 -16.22
C LYS A 185 -4.72 10.83 -16.07
N ASN A 186 -3.81 10.28 -15.27
CA ASN A 186 -2.47 10.82 -15.06
C ASN A 186 -1.47 10.34 -16.14
N MET A 187 -1.82 9.27 -16.86
CA MET A 187 -0.96 8.58 -17.83
C MET A 187 -1.49 8.69 -19.27
N GLN A 188 -2.51 9.51 -19.52
CA GLN A 188 -2.98 9.75 -20.88
C GLN A 188 -1.88 10.40 -21.71
N PRO A 189 -1.64 9.94 -22.95
CA PRO A 189 -0.82 10.66 -23.89
C PRO A 189 -1.38 12.08 -24.06
N SER A 190 -0.54 13.12 -23.94
CA SER A 190 -0.96 14.44 -24.38
C SER A 190 -1.02 14.41 -25.91
N GLU A 191 -2.23 14.34 -26.47
CA GLU A 191 -2.48 14.49 -27.90
C GLU A 191 -1.82 15.80 -28.38
N SER A 192 -0.89 15.69 -29.31
CA SER A 192 -0.27 16.84 -29.97
C SER A 192 -1.20 17.34 -31.05
N THR A 193 -1.90 18.45 -30.80
CA THR A 193 -2.54 19.26 -31.84
C THR A 193 -1.61 20.39 -32.27
#